data_AF-A0A7L0VAX0-F1
#
_entry.id   AF-A0A7L0VAX0-F1
#
_cell.length_a   1.000
_cell.length_b   1.000
_cell.length_c   1.000
_cell.angle_alpha   90.00
_cell.angle_beta   90.00
_cell.angle_gamma   90.00
#
_symmetry.space_group_name_H-M   'P 1'
#
loop_
_entity.id
_entity.type
_entity.pdbx_description
1 polymer ?
#
loop_
_entity_poly.entity_id
_entity_poly.type
_entity_poly.pdbx_seq_one_letter_code
_entity_poly.pdbx_strand_id
1 'polypeptide(L)'
;MSPFFVMSLLFGLIFGQTASLCAPSEYTIHVEKQECAYCLAINTTICAGFCMTRDSNGKKLLLKSALSQNVCTYKEMLYRTALIPGCPHHTIPYYSYPVALSCKCGKCNTDYSDCVRDRVRTNYCTKPQKLCNL
;
A
#
# COMPACT_ATOMS: atom_id res chain seq x y z
N MET A 1 0.90 -40.58 23.06
CA MET A 1 1.09 -39.91 21.75
C MET A 1 2.57 -39.72 21.55
N SER A 2 3.13 -40.21 20.43
CA SER A 2 4.57 -40.18 20.17
C SER A 2 5.09 -38.73 20.06
N PRO A 3 6.26 -38.38 20.64
CA PRO A 3 6.81 -37.03 20.59
C PRO A 3 7.03 -36.54 19.15
N PHE A 4 7.26 -37.47 18.21
CA PHE A 4 7.34 -37.17 16.78
C PHE A 4 6.01 -36.67 16.20
N PHE A 5 4.88 -37.21 16.68
CA PHE A 5 3.55 -36.80 16.24
C PHE A 5 3.21 -35.38 16.74
N VAL A 6 3.61 -35.07 17.98
CA VAL A 6 3.43 -33.73 18.56
C VAL A 6 4.31 -32.71 17.84
N MET A 7 5.56 -33.05 17.54
CA MET A 7 6.47 -32.18 16.79
C MET A 7 6.00 -31.95 15.34
N SER A 8 5.49 -32.97 14.64
CA SER A 8 4.88 -32.79 13.31
C SER A 8 3.61 -31.94 13.34
N LEU A 9 2.77 -32.07 14.39
CA LEU A 9 1.57 -31.23 14.53
C LEU A 9 1.95 -29.76 14.75
N LEU A 10 2.94 -29.50 15.60
CA LEU A 10 3.46 -28.17 15.88
C LEU A 10 4.10 -27.56 14.63
N PHE A 11 4.93 -28.31 13.90
CA PHE A 11 5.49 -27.85 12.62
C PHE A 11 4.42 -27.57 11.56
N GLY A 12 3.38 -28.41 11.45
CA GLY A 12 2.26 -28.19 10.53
C GLY A 12 1.45 -26.93 10.85
N LEU A 13 1.27 -26.62 12.14
CA LEU A 13 0.62 -25.38 12.59
C LEU A 13 1.49 -24.13 12.35
N ILE A 14 2.82 -24.25 12.45
CA ILE A 14 3.77 -23.15 12.24
C ILE A 14 3.97 -22.85 10.74
N PHE A 15 3.96 -23.87 9.87
CA PHE A 15 4.18 -23.72 8.43
C PHE A 15 2.90 -23.57 7.59
N GLY A 16 1.71 -23.71 8.18
CA GLY A 16 0.42 -23.58 7.49
C GLY A 16 -0.01 -22.14 7.14
N GLN A 17 0.79 -21.14 7.53
CA GLN A 17 0.51 -19.74 7.25
C GLN A 17 1.32 -19.25 6.05
N THR A 18 0.96 -19.68 4.84
CA THR A 18 0.98 -18.73 3.71
C THR A 18 -0.13 -17.71 3.95
N ALA A 19 -0.02 -16.97 5.05
CA ALA A 19 -1.08 -16.10 5.51
C ALA A 19 -1.27 -15.02 4.47
N SER A 20 -2.50 -14.91 3.94
CA SER A 20 -2.98 -13.70 3.31
C SER A 20 -2.97 -12.58 4.36
N LEU A 21 -1.80 -12.02 4.61
CA LEU A 21 -1.59 -10.95 5.56
C LEU A 21 -1.61 -9.65 4.78
N CYS A 22 -2.68 -8.87 4.97
CA CYS A 22 -2.78 -7.50 4.47
C CYS A 22 -2.84 -6.56 5.69
N ALA A 23 -1.81 -5.74 5.86
CA ALA A 23 -1.64 -4.93 7.06
C ALA A 23 -0.97 -3.57 6.74
N PRO A 24 -1.09 -2.58 7.64
CA PRO A 24 -0.28 -1.38 7.57
C PRO A 24 1.21 -1.72 7.64
N SER A 25 2.00 -1.10 6.77
CA SER A 25 3.45 -1.24 6.70
C SER A 25 4.09 0.13 6.57
N GLU A 26 5.23 0.31 7.24
CA GLU A 26 6.05 1.51 7.08
C GLU A 26 6.56 1.62 5.63
N TYR A 27 6.56 2.85 5.13
CA TYR A 27 6.99 3.17 3.78
C TYR A 27 7.46 4.61 3.69
N THR A 28 8.50 4.86 2.89
CA THR A 28 8.97 6.22 2.61
C THR A 28 8.49 6.64 1.23
N ILE A 29 7.65 7.68 1.18
CA ILE A 29 7.24 8.30 -0.08
C ILE A 29 8.19 9.44 -0.46
N HIS A 30 8.44 9.58 -1.76
CA HIS A 30 9.21 10.69 -2.33
C HIS A 30 8.27 11.65 -3.04
N VAL A 31 8.28 12.91 -2.61
CA VAL A 31 7.35 13.94 -3.09
C VAL A 31 8.14 15.10 -3.68
N GLU A 32 7.89 15.37 -4.96
CA GLU A 32 8.55 16.45 -5.69
C GLU A 32 7.50 17.30 -6.41
N LYS A 33 7.56 18.62 -6.23
CA LYS A 33 6.82 19.58 -7.06
C LYS A 33 7.75 20.24 -8.06
N GLN A 34 7.29 20.44 -9.29
CA GLN A 34 8.12 20.98 -10.36
C GLN A 34 8.65 22.38 -10.05
N GLU A 35 7.85 23.23 -9.39
CA GLU A 35 8.23 24.61 -9.10
C GLU A 35 9.15 24.75 -7.87
N CYS A 36 9.19 23.74 -6.99
CA CYS A 36 9.98 23.81 -5.75
C CYS A 36 11.40 23.30 -5.93
N ALA A 37 12.37 23.84 -5.18
CA ALA A 37 13.79 23.48 -5.33
C ALA A 37 14.18 22.12 -4.74
N TYR A 38 13.34 21.51 -3.90
CA TYR A 38 13.67 20.30 -3.14
C TYR A 38 12.62 19.19 -3.32
N CYS A 39 13.06 17.96 -3.10
CA CYS A 39 12.19 16.78 -2.94
C CYS A 39 12.10 16.40 -1.46
N LEU A 40 10.92 15.96 -1.00
CA LEU A 40 10.73 15.46 0.35
C LEU A 40 10.73 13.93 0.37
N ALA A 41 11.44 13.35 1.33
CA ALA A 41 11.24 11.97 1.78
C ALA A 41 10.38 11.99 3.05
N ILE A 42 9.24 11.30 3.02
CA ILE A 42 8.25 11.30 4.12
C ILE A 42 7.99 9.86 4.54
N ASN A 43 8.21 9.57 5.83
CA ASN A 43 7.83 8.30 6.42
C ASN A 43 6.31 8.29 6.68
N THR A 44 5.63 7.28 6.18
CA THR A 44 4.19 7.07 6.34
C THR A 44 3.89 5.58 6.47
N THR A 45 2.63 5.24 6.71
CA THR A 45 2.15 3.86 6.66
C THR A 45 1.26 3.67 5.43
N ILE A 46 1.47 2.57 4.70
CA ILE A 46 0.64 2.16 3.55
C ILE A 46 0.09 0.76 3.78
N CYS A 47 -0.89 0.34 2.96
CA CYS A 47 -1.33 -1.05 2.96
C CYS A 47 -0.45 -1.93 2.07
N ALA A 48 0.10 -2.99 2.65
CA ALA A 48 0.94 -3.95 1.94
C ALA A 48 0.64 -5.38 2.40
N GLY A 49 0.95 -6.32 1.51
CA GLY A 49 0.83 -7.76 1.78
C GLY A 49 -0.03 -8.50 0.76
N PHE A 50 -0.57 -9.65 1.17
CA PHE A 50 -1.16 -10.63 0.26
C PHE A 50 -2.64 -10.86 0.56
N CYS A 51 -3.42 -11.05 -0.49
CA CYS A 51 -4.84 -11.36 -0.43
C CYS A 51 -5.14 -12.62 -1.23
N MET A 52 -6.01 -13.47 -0.70
CA MET A 52 -6.45 -14.67 -1.41
C MET A 52 -7.35 -14.27 -2.58
N THR A 53 -7.00 -14.73 -3.78
CA THR A 53 -7.82 -14.61 -4.99
C THR A 53 -8.20 -15.99 -5.49
N ARG A 54 -9.33 -16.06 -6.20
CA ARG A 54 -9.82 -17.29 -6.83
C ARG A 54 -10.17 -16.99 -8.26
N ASP A 55 -9.91 -17.95 -9.12
CA ASP A 55 -10.29 -17.89 -10.52
C ASP A 55 -11.34 -18.96 -10.80
N SER A 56 -12.56 -18.55 -11.12
CA SER A 56 -13.68 -19.48 -11.31
C SER A 56 -13.57 -20.21 -12.65
N ASN A 57 -13.84 -21.52 -12.70
CA ASN A 57 -13.87 -22.26 -13.97
C ASN A 57 -15.13 -21.94 -14.81
N GLY A 58 -16.18 -21.41 -14.17
CA GLY A 58 -17.46 -21.08 -14.82
C GLY A 58 -17.59 -19.62 -15.28
N LYS A 59 -16.49 -18.93 -15.61
CA LYS A 59 -16.50 -17.46 -15.84
C LYS A 59 -17.54 -16.99 -16.85
N LYS A 60 -17.79 -17.80 -17.88
CA LYS A 60 -18.74 -17.48 -18.95
C LYS A 60 -20.19 -17.35 -18.47
N LEU A 61 -20.53 -17.95 -17.33
CA LEU A 61 -21.86 -17.92 -16.71
C LEU A 61 -21.98 -16.86 -15.61
N LEU A 62 -20.89 -16.21 -15.22
CA LEU A 62 -20.86 -15.27 -14.10
C LEU A 62 -20.87 -13.82 -14.59
N LEU A 63 -21.56 -12.97 -13.83
CA LEU A 63 -21.49 -11.52 -14.05
C LEU A 63 -20.06 -11.03 -13.80
N LYS A 64 -19.59 -10.02 -14.54
CA LYS A 64 -18.25 -9.44 -14.36
C LYS A 64 -18.00 -8.99 -12.90
N SER A 65 -19.02 -8.50 -12.20
CA SER A 65 -18.91 -8.09 -10.80
C SER A 65 -18.57 -9.24 -9.83
N ALA A 66 -18.98 -10.48 -10.18
CA ALA A 66 -18.71 -11.71 -9.44
C ALA A 66 -17.32 -12.30 -9.75
N LEU A 67 -16.66 -11.82 -10.81
CA LEU A 67 -15.27 -12.15 -11.16
C LEU A 67 -14.26 -11.15 -10.59
N SER A 68 -14.72 -10.16 -9.83
CA SER A 68 -13.86 -9.13 -9.25
C SER A 68 -12.91 -9.74 -8.22
N GLN A 69 -11.62 -9.48 -8.38
CA GLN A 69 -10.59 -9.91 -7.45
C GLN A 69 -10.42 -8.92 -6.30
N ASN A 70 -9.97 -9.45 -5.16
CA ASN A 70 -9.61 -8.65 -3.99
C ASN A 70 -8.11 -8.36 -3.99
N VAL A 71 -7.75 -7.14 -3.62
CA VAL A 71 -6.37 -6.68 -3.43
C VAL A 71 -6.20 -6.16 -2.00
N CYS A 72 -4.95 -6.04 -1.55
CA CYS A 72 -4.66 -5.38 -0.27
C CYS A 72 -4.80 -3.87 -0.47
N THR A 73 -5.75 -3.25 0.23
CA THR A 73 -6.07 -1.83 0.07
C THR A 73 -6.48 -1.20 1.41
N TYR A 74 -6.61 0.13 1.41
CA TYR A 74 -7.04 0.90 2.56
C TYR A 74 -8.45 0.51 3.00
N LYS A 75 -8.61 0.24 4.30
CA LYS A 75 -9.93 0.18 4.95
C LYS A 75 -10.25 1.54 5.53
N GLU A 76 -9.35 2.06 6.35
CA GLU A 76 -9.41 3.40 6.94
C GLU A 76 -8.06 4.08 6.72
N MET A 77 -8.11 5.33 6.27
CA MET A 77 -6.94 6.17 6.06
C MET A 77 -7.26 7.61 6.48
N LEU A 78 -6.24 8.34 6.90
CA LEU A 78 -6.32 9.79 7.10
C LEU A 78 -5.34 10.49 6.17
N TYR A 79 -5.59 11.76 5.88
CA TYR A 79 -4.64 12.60 5.14
C TYR A 79 -3.83 13.44 6.11
N ARG A 80 -2.52 13.50 5.88
CA ARG A 80 -1.61 14.47 6.51
C ARG A 80 -1.05 15.40 5.45
N THR A 81 -0.64 16.59 5.89
CA THR A 81 -0.09 17.61 5.00
C THR A 81 1.35 17.91 5.40
N ALA A 82 2.26 17.92 4.43
CA ALA A 82 3.64 18.34 4.60
C ALA A 82 3.94 19.62 3.82
N LEU A 83 4.88 20.42 4.31
CA LEU A 83 5.39 21.62 3.66
C LEU A 83 6.64 21.29 2.84
N ILE A 84 6.57 21.45 1.52
CA ILE A 84 7.71 21.30 0.61
C ILE A 84 8.56 22.59 0.66
N PRO A 85 9.86 22.51 0.99
CA PRO A 85 10.71 23.69 1.08
C PRO A 85 11.15 24.19 -0.29
N GLY A 86 11.53 25.47 -0.37
CA GLY A 86 12.13 26.08 -1.56
C GLY A 86 11.14 26.29 -2.71
N CYS A 87 9.85 26.45 -2.42
CA CYS A 87 8.85 26.84 -3.41
C CYS A 87 8.81 28.37 -3.60
N PRO A 88 8.56 28.87 -4.82
CA PRO A 88 8.31 30.28 -5.09
C PRO A 88 7.09 30.84 -4.34
N HIS A 89 7.04 32.15 -4.14
CA HIS A 89 5.94 32.82 -3.42
C HIS A 89 4.54 32.61 -4.00
N HIS A 90 4.43 32.33 -5.31
CA HIS A 90 3.16 32.08 -6.00
C HIS A 90 2.77 30.59 -6.04
N THR A 91 3.59 29.71 -5.50
CA THR A 91 3.36 28.26 -5.49
C THR A 91 2.86 27.82 -4.13
N ILE A 92 1.79 27.03 -4.09
CA ILE A 92 1.29 26.43 -2.85
C ILE A 92 2.31 25.35 -2.41
N PRO A 93 3.00 25.50 -1.27
CA PRO A 93 4.07 24.59 -0.87
C PRO A 93 3.57 23.30 -0.20
N TYR A 94 2.26 23.16 0.00
CA TYR A 94 1.67 22.03 0.74
C TYR A 94 1.42 20.81 -0.14
N TYR A 95 1.61 19.62 0.43
CA TYR A 95 1.27 18.34 -0.18
C TYR A 95 0.55 17.44 0.83
N SER A 96 -0.61 16.93 0.43
CA SER A 96 -1.43 16.03 1.24
C SER A 96 -1.21 14.57 0.82
N TYR A 97 -0.92 13.70 1.78
CA TYR A 97 -0.63 12.29 1.55
C TYR A 97 -1.44 11.38 2.51
N PRO A 98 -1.80 10.17 2.07
CA PRO A 98 -2.54 9.23 2.90
C PRO A 98 -1.62 8.53 3.92
N VAL A 99 -2.20 8.22 5.08
CA VAL A 99 -1.62 7.41 6.15
C VAL A 99 -2.59 6.27 6.44
N ALA A 100 -2.13 5.02 6.28
CA ALA A 100 -2.92 3.83 6.56
C ALA A 100 -3.17 3.68 8.06
N LEU A 101 -4.45 3.67 8.47
CA LEU A 101 -4.86 3.32 9.83
C LEU A 101 -5.21 1.83 9.92
N SER A 102 -5.89 1.31 8.90
CA SER A 102 -6.18 -0.11 8.78
C SER A 102 -6.29 -0.54 7.31
N CYS A 103 -6.03 -1.82 7.07
CA CYS A 103 -6.01 -2.41 5.74
C CYS A 103 -7.01 -3.56 5.64
N LYS A 104 -7.44 -3.86 4.41
CA LYS A 104 -8.34 -4.97 4.11
C LYS A 104 -8.00 -5.60 2.77
N CYS A 105 -8.40 -6.87 2.62
CA CYS A 105 -8.55 -7.49 1.31
C CYS A 105 -9.92 -7.14 0.74
N GLY A 106 -9.96 -6.39 -0.36
CA GLY A 106 -11.22 -5.97 -0.98
C GLY A 106 -11.03 -5.46 -2.39
N LYS A 107 -12.12 -5.01 -3.03
CA LYS A 107 -12.05 -4.36 -4.33
C LYS A 107 -11.23 -3.08 -4.24
N CYS A 108 -10.38 -2.84 -5.22
CA CYS A 108 -9.67 -1.58 -5.35
C CYS A 108 -10.68 -0.45 -5.60
N ASN A 109 -10.57 0.65 -4.86
CA ASN A 109 -11.42 1.82 -5.03
C ASN A 109 -10.78 2.79 -6.04
N THR A 110 -11.42 2.94 -7.19
CA THR A 110 -10.96 3.79 -8.29
C THR A 110 -11.19 5.28 -8.09
N ASP A 111 -11.93 5.69 -7.05
CA ASP A 111 -12.19 7.11 -6.77
C ASP A 111 -10.93 7.83 -6.27
N TYR A 112 -10.01 7.10 -5.65
CA TYR A 112 -8.78 7.66 -5.05
C TYR A 112 -7.54 6.77 -5.20
N SER A 113 -7.63 5.60 -5.82
CA SER A 113 -6.50 4.70 -6.04
C SER A 113 -6.38 4.28 -7.49
N ASP A 114 -5.15 4.31 -8.02
CA ASP A 114 -4.84 3.75 -9.32
C ASP A 114 -4.74 2.21 -9.25
N CYS A 115 -5.73 1.53 -9.81
CA CYS A 115 -5.84 0.07 -9.78
C CYS A 115 -5.04 -0.58 -10.93
N VAL A 116 -3.70 -0.56 -10.81
CA VAL A 116 -2.77 -1.07 -11.84
C VAL A 116 -1.99 -2.30 -11.36
N ARG A 117 -1.52 -3.13 -12.30
CA ARG A 117 -0.72 -4.33 -11.99
C ARG A 117 0.68 -3.97 -11.51
N ASP A 118 1.37 -3.12 -12.26
CA ASP A 118 2.72 -2.67 -11.97
C ASP A 118 2.70 -1.17 -11.71
N ARG A 119 3.37 -0.73 -10.64
CA ARG A 119 3.53 0.69 -10.37
C ARG A 119 4.51 1.29 -11.37
N VAL A 120 4.22 2.49 -11.87
CA VAL A 120 5.24 3.32 -12.50
C VAL A 120 6.28 3.63 -11.42
N ARG A 121 7.55 3.28 -11.63
CA ARG A 121 8.63 3.55 -10.67
C ARG A 121 8.92 5.05 -10.62
N THR A 122 8.17 5.79 -9.82
CA THR A 122 8.40 7.23 -9.54
C THR A 122 8.90 7.47 -8.12
N ASN A 123 9.44 6.45 -7.44
CA ASN A 123 10.01 6.59 -6.10
C ASN A 123 11.45 7.14 -6.12
N TYR A 124 11.80 8.01 -7.05
CA TYR A 124 13.09 8.67 -7.05
C TYR A 124 12.90 10.17 -7.23
N CYS A 125 13.66 10.94 -6.45
CA CYS A 125 13.72 12.38 -6.59
C CYS A 125 14.69 12.74 -7.71
N THR A 126 14.37 13.76 -8.49
CA THR A 126 15.34 14.38 -9.42
C THR A 126 16.05 15.57 -8.77
N LYS A 127 15.48 16.10 -7.68
CA LYS A 127 16.00 17.24 -6.91
C LYS A 127 16.67 16.81 -5.60
N PRO A 128 17.49 17.69 -4.98
CA PRO A 128 18.09 17.42 -3.67
C PRO A 128 17.03 17.05 -2.63
N GLN A 129 17.32 15.98 -1.88
CA GLN A 129 16.40 15.42 -0.90
C GLN A 129 16.49 16.15 0.43
N LYS A 130 15.34 16.41 1.05
CA LYS A 130 15.21 16.80 2.45
C LYS A 130 14.29 15.83 3.18
N LEU A 131 14.69 15.46 4.40
CA LEU A 131 13.84 14.65 5.27
C LEU A 131 12.76 15.54 5.87
N CYS A 132 11.51 15.08 5.78
CA CYS A 132 10.41 15.73 6.49
C CYS A 132 10.44 15.28 7.95
N ASN A 133 10.99 16.12 8.83
CA ASN A 133 10.82 15.97 10.27
C ASN A 133 9.44 16.57 10.60
N LEU A 134 8.44 15.70 10.82
CA LEU A 134 7.12 16.08 11.30
C LEU A 134 7.19 16.63 12.73
#